data_AF-A0A524CQQ9-F1
#
_entry.id   AF-A0A524CQQ9-F1
#
_cell.length_a   1.000
_cell.length_b   1.000
_cell.length_c   1.000
_cell.angle_alpha   90.00
_cell.angle_beta   90.00
_cell.angle_gamma   90.00
#
_symmetry.space_group_name_H-M   'P 1'
#
loop_
_entity.id
_entity.type
_entity.pdbx_description
1 polymer ?
#
loop_
_entity_poly.entity_id
_entity_poly.type
_entity_poly.pdbx_seq_one_letter_code
_entity_poly.pdbx_strand_id
1 'polypeptide(L)'
;MVDQLLVNDLKEIINKGANSADPDDILKIFELYKQISKEVDYLKQDLDEEKMDGQIVFEDIDRKYWLKASEGRIEYGEGKIKKPLFTIAASKDVGMGLFLCELDANIVTPLGKLKAGGKIKNLRAFQEFYEDAIEEFKKRY
;
A
#
# COMPACT_ATOMS: atom_id res chain seq x y z
N MET A 1 -0.65 -16.27 10.09
CA MET A 1 -2.04 -15.87 10.40
C MET A 1 -2.00 -14.39 10.66
N VAL A 2 -2.87 -13.66 9.98
CA VAL A 2 -3.01 -12.22 10.16
C VAL A 2 -3.55 -12.00 11.57
N ASP A 3 -2.98 -11.03 12.27
CA ASP A 3 -3.35 -10.68 13.63
C ASP A 3 -4.82 -10.24 13.70
N GLN A 4 -5.59 -10.78 14.64
CA GLN A 4 -7.03 -10.54 14.71
C GLN A 4 -7.37 -9.09 15.09
N LEU A 5 -6.52 -8.41 15.86
CA LEU A 5 -6.72 -6.98 16.15
C LEU A 5 -6.51 -6.17 14.87
N LEU A 6 -5.47 -6.48 14.10
CA LEU A 6 -5.24 -5.86 12.80
C LEU A 6 -6.40 -6.08 11.82
N VAL A 7 -6.95 -7.30 11.77
CA VAL A 7 -8.15 -7.61 10.96
C VAL A 7 -9.33 -6.72 11.35
N ASN A 8 -9.59 -6.58 12.65
CA ASN A 8 -10.71 -5.78 13.15
C ASN A 8 -10.51 -4.29 12.83
N ASP A 9 -9.31 -3.76 13.07
CA ASP A 9 -8.95 -2.37 12.75
C ASP A 9 -9.15 -2.08 11.26
N LEU A 10 -8.68 -2.96 10.37
CA LEU A 10 -8.77 -2.77 8.92
C LEU A 10 -10.19 -2.88 8.41
N LYS A 11 -11.02 -3.76 8.98
CA LYS A 11 -12.45 -3.79 8.68
C LYS A 11 -13.12 -2.47 9.06
N GLU A 12 -12.77 -1.89 10.20
CA GLU A 12 -13.31 -0.59 10.61
C GLU A 12 -12.87 0.52 9.66
N ILE A 13 -11.58 0.55 9.28
CA ILE A 13 -11.03 1.52 8.32
C ILE A 13 -11.75 1.41 6.97
N ILE A 14 -11.87 0.20 6.41
CA ILE A 14 -12.55 -0.05 5.13
C ILE A 14 -14.03 0.34 5.20
N ASN A 15 -14.72 0.05 6.31
CA ASN A 15 -16.13 0.41 6.47
C ASN A 15 -16.35 1.92 6.59
N LYS A 16 -15.41 2.65 7.21
CA LYS A 16 -15.45 4.11 7.36
C LYS A 16 -14.97 4.86 6.10
N GLY A 17 -14.18 4.19 5.26
CA GLY A 17 -13.62 4.72 4.03
C GLY A 17 -12.39 5.61 4.22
N ALA A 18 -11.63 5.80 3.14
CA ALA A 18 -10.36 6.54 3.12
C ALA A 18 -10.41 7.96 3.69
N ASN A 19 -11.54 8.65 3.51
CA ASN A 19 -11.73 10.02 4.02
C ASN A 19 -11.67 10.09 5.55
N SER A 20 -12.16 9.03 6.22
CA SER A 20 -12.23 8.95 7.68
C SER A 20 -11.01 8.31 8.31
N ALA A 21 -10.08 7.78 7.51
CA ALA A 21 -8.87 7.11 7.98
C ALA A 21 -7.83 8.11 8.50
N ASP A 22 -7.15 7.74 9.59
CA ASP A 22 -6.01 8.49 10.10
C ASP A 22 -4.79 8.31 9.18
N PRO A 23 -3.90 9.31 9.05
CA PRO A 23 -2.71 9.19 8.21
C PRO A 23 -1.86 7.95 8.51
N ASP A 24 -1.76 7.59 9.79
CA ASP A 24 -0.92 6.48 10.25
C ASP A 24 -1.59 5.11 10.08
N ASP A 25 -2.87 5.06 9.68
CA ASP A 25 -3.52 3.81 9.28
C ASP A 25 -2.85 3.17 8.06
N ILE A 26 -2.10 3.94 7.26
CA ILE A 26 -1.27 3.39 6.18
C ILE A 26 -0.27 2.34 6.70
N LEU A 27 0.24 2.52 7.94
CA LEU A 27 1.17 1.56 8.55
C LEU A 27 0.47 0.24 8.89
N LYS A 28 -0.83 0.29 9.24
CA LYS A 28 -1.66 -0.90 9.44
C LYS A 28 -1.91 -1.61 8.11
N ILE A 29 -2.17 -0.86 7.05
CA ILE A 29 -2.32 -1.40 5.69
C ILE A 29 -1.02 -2.11 5.25
N PHE A 30 0.14 -1.52 5.49
CA PHE A 30 1.43 -2.16 5.19
C PHE A 30 1.71 -3.39 6.06
N GLU A 31 1.31 -3.38 7.34
CA GLU A 31 1.39 -4.57 8.17
C GLU A 31 0.47 -5.69 7.65
N LEU A 32 -0.72 -5.36 7.15
CA LEU A 32 -1.58 -6.35 6.48
C LEU A 32 -0.85 -6.99 5.32
N TYR A 33 -0.29 -6.19 4.40
CA TYR A 33 0.43 -6.70 3.23
C TYR A 33 1.55 -7.65 3.64
N LYS A 34 2.27 -7.33 4.72
CA LYS A 34 3.34 -8.15 5.27
C LYS A 34 2.86 -9.44 5.92
N GLN A 35 1.71 -9.43 6.58
CA GLN A 35 1.18 -10.61 7.25
C GLN A 35 0.49 -11.54 6.26
N ILE A 36 -0.32 -11.00 5.35
CA ILE A 36 -1.07 -11.79 4.38
C ILE A 36 -0.15 -12.43 3.33
N SER A 37 0.94 -11.79 2.93
CA SER A 37 1.93 -12.39 2.03
C SER A 37 2.65 -13.60 2.61
N LYS A 38 2.58 -13.83 3.93
CA LYS A 38 3.10 -15.06 4.56
C LYS A 38 2.12 -16.23 4.49
N GLU A 39 0.86 -15.97 4.17
CA GLU A 39 -0.23 -16.94 4.11
C GLU A 39 -0.68 -17.27 2.69
N VAL A 40 -0.31 -16.44 1.74
CA VAL A 40 -0.72 -16.52 0.35
C VAL A 40 0.52 -16.75 -0.51
N ASP A 41 0.65 -17.96 -1.05
CA ASP A 41 1.87 -18.40 -1.72
C ASP A 41 2.25 -17.52 -2.92
N TYR A 42 1.28 -17.05 -3.71
CA TYR A 42 1.57 -16.21 -4.87
C TYR A 42 2.01 -14.80 -4.46
N LEU A 43 1.41 -14.20 -3.43
CA LEU A 43 1.87 -12.92 -2.88
C LEU A 43 3.30 -13.03 -2.34
N LYS A 44 3.64 -14.18 -1.73
CA LYS A 44 5.02 -14.45 -1.31
C LYS A 44 5.96 -14.54 -2.50
N GLN A 45 5.55 -15.22 -3.56
CA GLN A 45 6.31 -15.37 -4.80
C GLN A 45 6.59 -14.00 -5.44
N ASP A 46 5.60 -13.11 -5.48
CA ASP A 46 5.79 -11.74 -5.98
C ASP A 46 6.89 -10.98 -5.21
N LEU A 47 6.96 -11.16 -3.89
CA LEU A 47 7.99 -10.56 -3.05
C LEU A 47 9.38 -11.21 -3.20
N ASP A 48 9.43 -12.48 -3.62
CA ASP A 48 10.68 -13.19 -3.91
C ASP A 48 11.23 -12.80 -5.29
N GLU A 49 10.36 -12.51 -6.26
CA GLU A 49 10.73 -12.20 -7.65
C GLU A 49 10.93 -10.71 -7.93
N GLU A 50 10.14 -9.83 -7.29
CA GLU A 50 10.14 -8.40 -7.56
C GLU A 50 10.66 -7.59 -6.37
N LYS A 51 11.41 -6.53 -6.69
CA LYS A 51 11.89 -5.56 -5.70
C LYS A 51 11.02 -4.32 -5.70
N MET A 52 10.43 -3.99 -4.55
CA MET A 52 9.49 -2.88 -4.38
C MET A 52 9.95 -1.95 -3.25
N ASP A 53 10.80 -0.98 -3.58
CA ASP A 53 11.23 0.08 -2.64
C ASP A 53 10.45 1.36 -2.95
N GLY A 54 9.32 1.57 -2.27
CA GLY A 54 8.41 2.68 -2.49
C GLY A 54 8.59 3.84 -1.51
N GLN A 55 8.51 5.06 -2.02
CA GLN A 55 8.24 6.26 -1.21
C GLN A 55 6.78 6.68 -1.41
N ILE A 56 6.03 6.81 -0.33
CA ILE A 56 4.67 7.33 -0.31
C ILE A 56 4.69 8.72 0.34
N VAL A 57 3.95 9.66 -0.24
CA VAL A 57 3.85 11.05 0.22
C VAL A 57 2.40 11.49 0.24
N PHE A 58 1.89 11.85 1.42
CA PHE A 58 0.63 12.57 1.57
C PHE A 58 0.94 14.07 1.57
N GLU A 59 0.75 14.70 0.42
CA GLU A 59 1.21 16.07 0.11
C GLU A 59 0.49 17.14 0.92
N ASP A 60 -0.81 16.94 1.18
CA ASP A 60 -1.70 17.87 1.89
C ASP A 60 -1.43 17.97 3.39
N ILE A 61 -0.73 16.99 3.98
CA ILE A 61 -0.40 16.94 5.40
C ILE A 61 1.10 16.79 5.67
N ASP A 62 1.94 16.92 4.63
CA ASP A 62 3.41 16.74 4.65
C ASP A 62 3.88 15.46 5.38
N ARG A 63 3.11 14.37 5.28
CA ARG A 63 3.47 13.06 5.82
C ARG A 63 4.12 12.20 4.74
N LYS A 64 5.11 11.42 5.16
CA LYS A 64 5.89 10.56 4.27
C LYS A 64 6.05 9.20 4.91
N TYR A 65 5.85 8.17 4.11
CA TYR A 65 5.95 6.78 4.49
C TYR A 65 6.75 6.03 3.45
N TRP A 66 7.29 4.88 3.81
CA TRP A 66 8.03 4.03 2.89
C TRP A 66 7.66 2.58 3.12
N LEU A 67 7.76 1.81 2.04
CA LEU A 67 7.65 0.36 2.05
C LEU A 67 8.83 -0.19 1.24
N LYS A 68 9.47 -1.23 1.74
CA LYS A 68 10.49 -2.01 1.06
C LYS A 68 10.06 -3.46 1.05
N ALA A 69 10.02 -4.04 -0.13
CA ALA A 69 9.64 -5.42 -0.34
C ALA A 69 10.70 -6.11 -1.20
N SER A 70 11.27 -7.20 -0.69
CA SER A 70 12.24 -8.05 -1.38
C SER A 70 12.52 -9.32 -0.58
N GLU A 71 12.90 -10.40 -1.26
CA GLU A 71 13.31 -11.66 -0.62
C GLU A 71 12.23 -12.21 0.33
N GLY A 72 10.96 -12.09 -0.08
CA GLY A 72 9.82 -12.60 0.69
C GLY A 72 9.53 -11.81 1.96
N ARG A 73 10.10 -10.60 2.08
CA ARG A 73 9.99 -9.75 3.27
C ARG A 73 9.46 -8.38 2.91
N ILE A 74 8.69 -7.82 3.84
CA ILE A 74 8.25 -6.43 3.81
C ILE A 74 8.77 -5.73 5.06
N GLU A 75 9.36 -4.56 4.85
CA GLU A 75 9.69 -3.57 5.87
C GLU A 75 8.99 -2.27 5.50
N TYR A 76 8.52 -1.52 6.49
CA TYR A 76 7.85 -0.25 6.24
C TYR A 76 8.03 0.69 7.42
N GLY A 77 7.75 1.97 7.21
CA GLY A 77 7.80 2.95 8.29
C GLY A 77 7.58 4.38 7.83
N GLU A 78 7.74 5.30 8.77
CA GLU A 78 7.64 6.73 8.53
C GLU A 78 8.93 7.33 7.96
N GLY A 79 8.79 8.48 7.31
CA GLY A 79 9.87 9.32 6.82
C GLY A 79 10.26 9.03 5.38
N LYS A 80 11.57 9.06 5.11
CA LYS A 80 12.14 9.00 3.76
C LYS A 80 13.14 7.87 3.63
N ILE A 81 13.15 7.23 2.47
CA ILE A 81 14.21 6.29 2.07
C ILE A 81 15.13 6.89 1.02
N LYS A 82 16.40 6.46 1.03
CA LYS A 82 17.37 6.85 0.01
C LYS A 82 17.13 6.02 -1.26
N LYS A 83 16.87 6.71 -2.38
CA LYS A 83 16.72 6.12 -3.72
C LYS A 83 15.54 5.12 -3.82
N PRO A 84 14.29 5.57 -3.63
CA PRO A 84 13.14 4.72 -3.89
C PRO A 84 13.11 4.30 -5.37
N LEU A 85 12.64 3.08 -5.62
CA LEU A 85 12.38 2.54 -6.96
C LEU A 85 11.15 3.17 -7.62
N PHE A 86 10.20 3.64 -6.80
CA PHE A 86 9.05 4.41 -7.23
C PHE A 86 8.60 5.39 -6.15
N THR A 87 7.86 6.43 -6.55
CA THR A 87 7.25 7.38 -5.62
C THR A 87 5.79 7.55 -5.96
N ILE A 88 4.94 7.54 -4.94
CA ILE A 88 3.52 7.83 -5.03
C ILE A 88 3.26 9.06 -4.17
N ALA A 89 2.75 10.13 -4.77
CA ALA A 89 2.39 11.37 -4.08
C ALA A 89 0.96 11.79 -4.42
N ALA A 90 0.15 12.04 -3.41
CA ALA A 90 -1.25 12.44 -3.53
C ALA A 90 -1.72 13.14 -2.24
N SER A 91 -2.97 13.59 -2.16
CA SER A 91 -3.58 13.92 -0.86
C SER A 91 -3.77 12.65 -0.01
N LYS A 92 -3.89 12.79 1.32
CA LYS A 92 -4.16 11.67 2.24
C LYS A 92 -5.33 10.82 1.74
N ASP A 93 -6.45 11.47 1.43
CA ASP A 93 -7.68 10.77 1.03
C ASP A 93 -7.49 9.97 -0.27
N VAL A 94 -6.78 10.55 -1.25
CA VAL A 94 -6.50 9.87 -2.52
C VAL A 94 -5.52 8.72 -2.32
N GLY A 95 -4.47 8.91 -1.52
CA GLY A 95 -3.49 7.89 -1.22
C GLY A 95 -4.07 6.72 -0.42
N MET A 96 -4.84 7.00 0.63
CA MET A 96 -5.54 5.97 1.41
C MET A 96 -6.58 5.25 0.55
N GLY A 97 -7.34 5.98 -0.27
CA GLY A 97 -8.31 5.36 -1.18
C GLY A 97 -7.65 4.45 -2.21
N LEU A 98 -6.45 4.80 -2.66
CA LEU A 98 -5.66 3.93 -3.54
C LEU A 98 -5.26 2.62 -2.85
N PHE A 99 -4.64 2.70 -1.66
CA PHE A 99 -4.13 1.51 -0.96
C PHE A 99 -5.23 0.62 -0.33
N LEU A 100 -6.44 1.15 -0.13
CA LEU A 100 -7.62 0.39 0.26
C LEU A 100 -8.40 -0.18 -0.96
N CYS A 101 -7.94 0.09 -2.18
CA CYS A 101 -8.64 -0.24 -3.43
C CYS A 101 -10.06 0.36 -3.52
N GLU A 102 -10.26 1.56 -2.95
CA GLU A 102 -11.46 2.37 -3.10
C GLU A 102 -11.37 3.30 -4.32
N LEU A 103 -10.15 3.63 -4.74
CA LEU A 103 -9.85 4.45 -5.90
C LEU A 103 -8.95 3.70 -6.88
N ASP A 104 -9.25 3.83 -8.17
CA ASP A 104 -8.44 3.27 -9.25
C ASP A 104 -7.35 4.26 -9.69
N ALA A 105 -6.09 3.84 -9.63
CA ALA A 105 -4.92 4.60 -10.08
C ALA A 105 -5.08 5.15 -11.51
N ASN A 106 -5.67 4.36 -12.41
CA ASN A 106 -5.87 4.70 -13.81
C ASN A 106 -6.92 5.81 -14.00
N ILE A 107 -7.80 6.01 -13.01
CA ILE A 107 -8.78 7.09 -13.00
C ILE A 107 -8.19 8.35 -12.36
N VAL A 108 -7.50 8.23 -11.22
CA VAL A 108 -7.02 9.39 -10.47
C VAL A 108 -5.75 10.03 -11.05
N THR A 109 -4.92 9.25 -11.75
CA THR A 109 -3.68 9.77 -12.37
C THR A 109 -3.98 10.76 -13.50
N PRO A 110 -4.85 10.47 -14.50
CA PRO A 110 -5.18 11.43 -15.55
C PRO A 110 -5.89 12.69 -15.03
N LEU A 111 -6.54 12.61 -13.86
CA LEU A 111 -7.16 13.75 -13.18
C LEU A 111 -6.14 14.63 -12.43
N GLY A 112 -4.85 14.28 -12.46
CA GLY A 112 -3.79 15.01 -11.75
C GLY A 112 -3.83 14.87 -10.24
N LYS A 113 -4.63 13.94 -9.69
CA LYS A 113 -4.77 13.71 -8.24
C LYS A 113 -3.71 12.77 -7.66
N LEU A 114 -3.04 12.00 -8.53
CA LEU A 114 -1.98 11.07 -8.18
C LEU A 114 -0.75 11.37 -9.03
N LYS A 115 0.39 11.63 -8.38
CA LYS A 115 1.70 11.76 -9.02
C LYS A 115 2.49 10.48 -8.76
N ALA A 116 2.76 9.74 -9.83
CA ALA A 116 3.60 8.55 -9.78
C ALA A 116 4.96 8.84 -10.43
N GLY A 117 6.04 8.46 -9.74
CA GLY A 117 7.42 8.60 -10.22
C GLY A 117 8.17 7.27 -10.17
N GLY A 118 9.22 7.14 -10.98
CA GLY A 118 10.01 5.91 -11.09
C GLY A 118 9.70 5.14 -12.38
N LYS A 119 10.12 3.86 -12.43
CA LYS A 119 9.87 3.02 -13.60
C LYS A 119 8.45 2.45 -13.53
N ILE A 120 7.72 2.48 -14.65
CA ILE A 120 6.36 1.94 -14.77
C ILE A 120 6.29 0.48 -14.32
N LYS A 121 7.31 -0.33 -14.63
CA LYS A 121 7.39 -1.74 -14.17
C LYS A 121 7.26 -1.84 -12.65
N ASN A 122 8.00 -1.01 -11.91
CA ASN A 122 8.04 -1.06 -10.44
C ASN A 122 6.70 -0.58 -9.84
N LEU A 123 6.10 0.44 -10.44
CA LEU A 123 4.78 0.94 -10.01
C LEU A 123 3.69 -0.11 -10.23
N ARG A 124 3.70 -0.81 -11.37
CA ARG A 124 2.74 -1.88 -11.68
C ARG A 124 2.92 -3.09 -10.78
N ALA A 125 4.15 -3.54 -10.57
CA ALA A 125 4.43 -4.66 -9.67
C ALA A 125 3.93 -4.36 -8.25
N PHE A 126 4.14 -3.12 -7.76
CA PHE A 126 3.58 -2.73 -6.46
C PHE A 126 2.06 -2.62 -6.48
N GLN A 127 1.48 -2.12 -7.57
CA GLN A 127 0.03 -2.02 -7.73
C GLN A 127 -0.66 -3.38 -7.69
N GLU A 128 -0.23 -4.31 -8.54
CA GLU A 128 -0.74 -5.68 -8.60
C GLU A 128 -0.63 -6.33 -7.21
N PHE A 129 0.53 -6.23 -6.57
CA PHE A 129 0.74 -6.78 -5.24
C PHE A 129 -0.22 -6.24 -4.17
N TYR A 130 -0.41 -4.92 -4.08
CA TYR A 130 -1.27 -4.37 -3.02
C TYR A 130 -2.76 -4.62 -3.31
N GLU A 131 -3.18 -4.64 -4.58
CA GLU A 131 -4.55 -4.96 -4.99
C GLU A 131 -4.89 -6.40 -4.61
N ASP A 132 -4.00 -7.34 -4.95
CA ASP A 132 -4.15 -8.76 -4.60
C ASP A 132 -4.14 -8.98 -3.08
N ALA A 133 -3.31 -8.25 -2.32
CA ALA A 133 -3.28 -8.33 -0.87
C ALA A 133 -4.60 -7.85 -0.23
N ILE A 134 -5.20 -6.78 -0.75
CA ILE A 134 -6.52 -6.31 -0.28
C ILE A 134 -7.63 -7.28 -0.70
N GLU A 135 -7.56 -7.83 -1.91
CA GLU A 135 -8.53 -8.81 -2.39
C GLU A 135 -8.53 -10.07 -1.52
N GLU A 136 -7.36 -10.65 -1.24
CA GLU A 136 -7.23 -11.82 -0.37
C GLU A 136 -7.69 -11.54 1.05
N PHE A 137 -7.43 -10.33 1.56
CA PHE A 137 -7.94 -9.92 2.86
C PHE A 137 -9.48 -9.98 2.88
N LYS A 138 -10.13 -9.34 1.90
CA LYS A 138 -11.60 -9.31 1.77
C LYS A 138 -12.23 -10.70 1.57
N LYS A 139 -11.52 -11.62 0.92
CA LYS A 139 -12.00 -13.00 0.73
C LYS A 139 -11.92 -13.83 2.01
N ARG A 140 -10.88 -13.61 2.82
CA ARG A 140 -10.54 -14.47 3.96
C ARG A 140 -11.15 -14.00 5.28
N TYR A 141 -11.38 -12.70 5.43
CA TYR A 141 -11.75 -12.07 6.69
C TYR A 141 -13.03 -11.23 6.56
#